data_AF-A0A7Y2UAX3-F1
#
_entry.id   AF-A0A7Y2UAX3-F1
#
_cell.length_a   1.000
_cell.length_b   1.000
_cell.length_c   1.000
_cell.angle_alpha   90.00
_cell.angle_beta   90.00
_cell.angle_gamma   90.00
#
_symmetry.space_group_name_H-M   'P 1'
#
loop_
_entity.id
_entity.type
_entity.pdbx_description
1 polymer ?
#
loop_
_entity_poly.entity_id
_entity_poly.type
_entity_poly.pdbx_seq_one_letter_code
_entity_poly.pdbx_strand_id
1 'polypeptide(L)'
;VVELHDGSKLLLKKAGSGYDATDRSRVMRYLEQQRARGEVVTGLLFINAELPEMHRIYRTSETPMKDLDFEKLNPGSEALQKLQAGMR
;
A
#
# COMPACT_ATOMS: atom_id res chain seq x y z
N VAL A 1 20.66 9.73 22.57
CA VAL A 1 20.93 8.28 22.66
C VAL A 1 20.08 7.75 23.80
N VAL A 2 19.39 6.63 23.58
CA VAL A 2 18.55 5.94 24.56
C VAL A 2 19.24 4.63 24.91
N GLU A 3 19.37 4.32 26.19
CA GLU A 3 19.93 3.04 26.66
C GLU A 3 18.79 2.04 26.86
N LEU A 4 18.95 0.82 26.33
CA LEU A 4 17.98 -0.26 26.45
C LEU A 4 18.27 -1.12 27.69
N HIS A 5 17.31 -1.97 28.05
CA HIS A 5 17.39 -2.82 29.25
C HIS A 5 18.56 -3.82 29.24
N ASP A 6 19.11 -4.14 28.07
CA ASP A 6 20.26 -5.02 27.88
C ASP A 6 21.60 -4.25 27.86
N GLY A 7 21.58 -2.94 28.13
CA GLY A 7 22.75 -2.05 28.09
C GLY A 7 23.15 -1.59 26.68
N SER A 8 22.42 -2.01 25.64
CA SER A 8 22.66 -1.50 24.28
C SER A 8 22.18 -0.05 24.13
N LYS A 9 22.74 0.67 23.15
CA LYS A 9 22.48 2.11 22.95
C LYS A 9 21.86 2.36 21.57
N LEU A 10 20.71 3.03 21.57
CA LEU A 10 19.96 3.37 20.37
C LEU A 10 20.03 4.88 20.11
N LEU A 11 20.44 5.26 18.90
CA LEU A 11 20.45 6.65 18.46
C LEU A 11 19.29 6.88 17.49
N LEU A 12 18.27 7.62 17.94
CA LEU A 12 17.18 8.07 17.08
C LEU A 12 17.60 9.35 16.35
N LYS A 13 17.52 9.32 15.02
CA LYS A 13 17.69 10.50 14.17
C LYS A 13 16.40 10.72 13.39
N LYS A 14 15.92 11.96 13.35
CA LYS A 14 14.84 12.32 12.43
C LYS A 14 15.39 12.22 11.00
N ALA A 15 14.58 11.72 10.07
CA ALA A 15 14.89 11.85 8.65
C ALA A 15 15.13 13.34 8.34
N GLY A 16 16.20 13.64 7.61
CA GLY A 16 16.59 15.03 7.30
C GLY A 16 15.46 15.80 6.61
N SER A 17 15.45 17.12 6.76
CA SER A 17 14.40 18.00 6.21
C SER A 17 14.23 17.94 4.69
N GLY A 18 15.16 17.31 3.95
CA GLY A 18 15.12 17.14 2.50
C GLY A 18 14.75 15.74 2.01
N TYR A 19 14.24 14.86 2.88
CA TYR A 19 13.81 13.53 2.47
C TYR A 19 12.49 13.59 1.72
N ASP A 20 12.56 13.35 0.41
CA ASP A 20 11.41 13.23 -0.48
C ASP A 20 11.10 11.75 -0.71
N ALA A 21 9.98 11.28 -0.16
CA ALA A 21 9.53 9.89 -0.25
C ALA A 21 8.88 9.53 -1.60
N THR A 22 8.75 10.50 -2.52
CA THR A 22 8.07 10.30 -3.82
C THR A 22 9.06 9.97 -4.95
N ASP A 23 10.33 10.34 -4.83
CA ASP A 23 11.38 10.00 -5.78
C ASP A 23 11.99 8.64 -5.45
N ARG A 24 11.55 7.59 -6.17
CA ARG A 24 12.02 6.20 -5.99
C ARG A 24 13.55 6.08 -6.03
N SER A 25 14.21 6.79 -6.95
CA SER A 25 15.65 6.69 -7.14
C SER A 25 16.40 7.33 -5.96
N ARG A 26 15.93 8.47 -5.46
CA ARG A 26 16.48 9.12 -4.26
C ARG A 26 16.27 8.27 -3.02
N VAL A 27 15.08 7.69 -2.85
CA VAL A 27 14.76 6.80 -1.73
C VAL A 27 15.70 5.62 -1.71
N MET A 28 15.84 4.88 -2.82
CA MET A 28 16.70 3.69 -2.86
C MET A 28 18.16 4.03 -2.55
N ARG A 29 18.66 5.15 -3.10
CA ARG A 29 20.01 5.64 -2.78
C ARG A 29 20.16 5.99 -1.30
N TYR A 30 19.18 6.65 -0.70
CA TYR A 30 19.20 6.99 0.72
C TYR A 30 19.22 5.74 1.60
N LEU A 31 18.35 4.76 1.32
CA LEU A 31 18.30 3.50 2.07
C LEU A 31 19.63 2.75 2.03
N GLU A 32 20.24 2.61 0.86
CA GLU A 32 21.56 1.96 0.74
C GLU A 32 22.67 2.73 1.48
N GLN A 33 22.65 4.06 1.45
CA GLN A 33 23.61 4.88 2.19
C GLN A 33 23.49 4.71 3.71
N GLN A 34 22.26 4.63 4.25
CA GLN A 34 22.05 4.39 5.68
C GLN A 34 22.42 2.96 6.06
N ARG A 35 22.08 1.98 5.22
CA ARG A 35 22.45 0.58 5.40
C ARG A 35 23.96 0.40 5.48
N ALA A 36 24.72 1.07 4.60
CA ALA A 36 26.19 1.06 4.62
C ALA A 36 26.80 1.67 5.90
N ARG A 37 26.04 2.51 6.63
CA ARG A 37 26.42 3.09 7.93
C ARG A 37 25.97 2.25 9.13
N GLY A 38 25.33 1.10 8.90
CA GLY A 38 24.71 0.30 9.95
C GLY A 38 23.46 0.96 10.57
N GLU A 39 22.88 1.95 9.89
CA GLU A 39 21.68 2.64 10.34
C GLU A 39 20.43 1.96 9.75
N VAL A 40 19.40 1.81 10.57
CA VAL A 40 18.09 1.26 10.15
C VAL A 40 17.11 2.42 9.95
N VAL A 41 16.68 2.62 8.71
CA VAL A 41 15.68 3.64 8.38
C VAL A 41 14.29 3.16 8.77
N THR A 42 13.52 4.02 9.41
CA THR A 42 12.17 3.72 9.89
C THR A 42 11.19 4.83 9.49
N GLY A 43 9.88 4.54 9.51
CA GLY A 43 8.82 5.48 9.13
C GLY A 43 8.37 5.32 7.68
N LEU A 44 8.01 6.43 7.02
CA LEU A 44 7.62 6.43 5.61
C LEU A 44 8.87 6.31 4.73
N LEU A 45 9.05 5.17 4.08
CA LEU A 45 10.22 4.91 3.22
C LEU A 45 9.96 5.30 1.76
N PHE A 46 8.75 5.06 1.25
CA PHE A 46 8.42 5.36 -0.13
C PHE A 46 6.92 5.47 -0.27
N ILE A 47 6.45 6.40 -1.11
CA ILE A 47 5.07 6.46 -1.55
C ILE A 47 5.04 6.87 -3.02
N ASN A 48 4.19 6.19 -3.80
CA ASN A 48 3.86 6.62 -5.15
C ASN A 48 2.35 6.90 -5.21
N ALA A 49 2.00 8.19 -5.23
CA ALA A 49 0.61 8.64 -5.28
C ALA A 49 -0.01 8.58 -6.69
N GLU A 50 0.78 8.33 -7.73
CA GLU A 50 0.31 8.24 -9.11
C GLU A 50 -0.22 6.84 -9.46
N LEU A 51 0.10 5.83 -8.66
CA LEU A 51 -0.40 4.48 -8.89
C LEU A 51 -1.89 4.39 -8.59
N PRO A 52 -2.70 3.82 -9.51
CA PRO A 52 -4.10 3.59 -9.24
C PRO A 52 -4.27 2.63 -8.08
N GLU A 53 -5.31 2.85 -7.28
CA GLU A 53 -5.66 1.96 -6.19
C GLU A 53 -6.27 0.64 -6.72
N MET A 54 -6.29 -0.38 -5.85
CA MET A 54 -6.64 -1.76 -6.20
C MET A 54 -8.04 -1.92 -6.82
N HIS A 55 -9.06 -1.28 -6.26
CA HIS A 55 -10.43 -1.34 -6.76
C HIS A 55 -10.56 -0.78 -8.18
N ARG A 56 -9.86 0.32 -8.50
CA ARG A 56 -9.77 0.90 -9.82
C ARG A 56 -9.05 -0.01 -10.81
N ILE A 57 -7.96 -0.67 -10.39
CA ILE A 57 -7.24 -1.64 -11.23
C ILE A 57 -8.14 -2.82 -11.60
N TYR A 58 -8.81 -3.41 -10.61
CA TYR A 58 -9.66 -4.60 -10.81
C TYR A 58 -11.08 -4.28 -11.26
N ARG A 59 -11.42 -2.99 -11.40
CA ARG A 59 -12.76 -2.49 -11.74
C ARG A 59 -13.83 -3.08 -10.82
N THR A 60 -13.51 -3.16 -9.53
CA THR A 60 -14.47 -3.64 -8.53
C THR A 60 -15.36 -2.50 -8.05
N SER A 61 -16.41 -2.85 -7.32
CA SER A 61 -17.40 -1.90 -6.80
C SER A 61 -16.75 -0.84 -5.89
N GLU A 62 -17.14 0.43 -6.07
CA GLU A 62 -16.82 1.51 -5.12
C GLU A 62 -17.54 1.34 -3.79
N THR A 63 -18.67 0.63 -3.79
CA THR A 63 -19.44 0.32 -2.58
C THR A 63 -18.83 -0.92 -1.90
N PRO A 64 -18.51 -0.86 -0.59
CA PRO A 64 -18.05 -2.02 0.16
C PRO A 64 -19.06 -3.16 0.10
N MET A 65 -18.57 -4.40 0.01
CA MET A 65 -19.43 -5.58 -0.14
C MET A 65 -20.47 -5.72 0.99
N LYS A 66 -20.13 -5.32 2.22
CA LYS A 66 -21.05 -5.35 3.37
C LYS A 66 -22.24 -4.39 3.24
N ASP A 67 -22.12 -3.37 2.40
CA ASP A 67 -23.10 -2.31 2.20
C ASP A 67 -23.89 -2.51 0.88
N LEU A 68 -23.63 -3.60 0.16
CA LEU A 68 -24.39 -3.97 -1.03
C LEU A 68 -25.64 -4.75 -0.63
N ASP A 69 -26.79 -4.27 -1.09
CA ASP A 69 -28.05 -4.98 -0.95
C ASP A 69 -28.00 -6.35 -1.63
N PHE A 70 -28.60 -7.38 -1.01
CA PHE A 70 -28.61 -8.73 -1.55
C PHE A 70 -29.15 -8.81 -2.99
N GLU A 71 -30.20 -8.05 -3.30
CA GLU A 71 -30.81 -7.99 -4.63
C GLU A 71 -29.86 -7.46 -5.71
N LYS A 72 -28.80 -6.71 -5.34
CA LYS A 72 -27.76 -6.26 -6.29
C LYS A 72 -26.66 -7.28 -6.49
N LEU A 73 -26.47 -8.20 -5.53
CA LEU A 73 -25.47 -9.26 -5.59
C LEU A 73 -25.95 -10.45 -6.42
N ASN A 74 -27.26 -10.62 -6.55
CA ASN A 74 -27.87 -11.74 -7.26
C ASN A 74 -28.73 -11.24 -8.44
N PRO A 75 -28.31 -11.46 -9.69
CA PRO A 75 -29.10 -11.05 -10.86
C PRO A 75 -30.38 -11.87 -11.05
N GLY A 76 -30.58 -12.94 -10.28
CA GLY A 76 -31.70 -13.85 -10.41
C GLY A 76 -31.52 -14.88 -11.52
N SER A 77 -32.35 -15.92 -11.49
CA SER A 77 -32.23 -17.07 -12.40
C SER A 77 -32.45 -16.70 -13.87
N GLU A 78 -33.39 -15.82 -14.17
CA GLU A 78 -33.71 -15.42 -15.54
C GLU A 78 -32.56 -14.64 -16.20
N ALA A 79 -32.01 -13.64 -15.50
CA ALA A 79 -30.90 -12.85 -16.03
C ALA A 79 -29.63 -13.70 -16.16
N LEU A 80 -29.38 -14.60 -15.21
CA LEU A 80 -28.27 -15.55 -15.28
C LEU A 80 -28.38 -16.47 -16.49
N GLN A 81 -29.58 -17.00 -16.78
CA GLN A 81 -29.83 -17.83 -17.98
C GLN A 81 -29.55 -17.06 -19.28
N LYS A 82 -30.00 -15.79 -19.38
CA LYS A 82 -29.71 -14.93 -20.55
C LYS A 82 -28.21 -14.73 -20.75
N LEU A 83 -27.46 -14.51 -19.66
CA LEU A 83 -26.02 -14.30 -19.71
C LEU A 83 -25.28 -15.57 -20.13
N GLN A 84 -25.67 -16.74 -19.62
CA GLN A 84 -25.10 -18.03 -20.00
C GLN A 84 -25.38 -18.41 -21.46
N ALA A 85 -26.54 -18.04 -22.01
CA ALA A 85 -26.88 -18.31 -23.40
C ALA A 85 -25.93 -17.58 -24.38
N GLY A 86 -25.44 -16.39 -24.03
CA GLY A 86 -24.49 -15.62 -24.84
C GLY A 86 -23.02 -16.07 -24.73
N MET A 87 -22.72 -17.04 -23.86
CA MET A 87 -21.37 -17.61 -23.67
C MET A 87 -21.20 -19.00 -24.33
N ARG A 88 -22.24 -19.50 -25.00
CA ARG A 88 -22.22 -20.72 -25.80
C ARG A 88 -21.93 -20.38 -27.26
#